data_AF-A0A6S7KI19-F1
#
_entry.id   AF-A0A6S7KI19-F1
#
_cell.length_a   1.000
_cell.length_b   1.000
_cell.length_c   1.000
_cell.angle_alpha   90.00
_cell.angle_beta   90.00
_cell.angle_gamma   90.00
#
_symmetry.space_group_name_H-M   'P 1'
#
loop_
_entity.id
_entity.type
_entity.pdbx_description
1 polymer ?
#
loop_
_entity_poly.entity_id
_entity_poly.type
_entity_poly.pdbx_seq_one_letter_code
_entity_poly.pdbx_strand_id
1 'polypeptide(L)'
;MYNNGEITLNDEELIQQMSRKLNVEVCHVVQSIEHLRNLEASKRRREKENEEKNKRRFNMKYEDYDWIDLVVSGKINKLYSAELDKYLVEHQLNTKCRKSDKIKAVTVHALRAGATVVVIEKQNVYNDNWESDNESDSESTIESDCSDDELD
;
A
#
# COMPACT_ATOMS: atom_id res chain seq x y z
N MET A 1 -20.24 -12.42 32.13
CA MET A 1 -20.55 -13.77 31.61
C MET A 1 -21.09 -13.65 30.20
N TYR A 2 -20.16 -13.69 29.25
CA TYR A 2 -20.26 -14.13 27.86
C TYR A 2 -18.88 -14.77 27.66
N ASN A 3 -18.69 -15.95 28.25
CA ASN A 3 -17.40 -16.64 28.26
C ASN A 3 -17.48 -17.72 27.20
N ASN A 4 -16.88 -17.45 26.03
CA ASN A 4 -16.48 -18.41 24.99
C ASN A 4 -17.48 -19.49 24.51
N GLY A 5 -18.78 -19.37 24.76
CA GLY A 5 -19.81 -20.28 24.25
C GLY A 5 -20.68 -19.59 23.21
N GLU A 6 -20.60 -20.05 21.97
CA GLU A 6 -21.46 -19.60 20.86
C GLU A 6 -22.93 -19.82 21.24
N ILE A 7 -23.65 -18.75 21.56
CA ILE A 7 -25.09 -18.84 21.81
C ILE A 7 -25.76 -19.05 20.47
N THR A 8 -26.36 -20.21 20.31
CA THR A 8 -27.09 -20.54 19.09
C THR A 8 -28.58 -20.33 19.27
N LEU A 9 -29.27 -19.99 18.17
CA LEU A 9 -30.72 -19.91 18.15
C LEU A 9 -31.43 -21.26 18.44
N ASN A 10 -30.67 -22.35 18.51
CA ASN A 10 -31.19 -23.70 18.77
C ASN A 10 -31.28 -24.02 20.27
N ASP A 11 -30.70 -23.19 21.14
CA ASP A 11 -30.70 -23.40 22.59
C ASP A 11 -31.87 -22.64 23.24
N GLU A 12 -33.06 -23.21 23.13
CA GLU A 12 -34.30 -22.62 23.66
C GLU A 12 -34.26 -22.42 25.18
N GLU A 13 -33.62 -23.34 25.91
CA GLU A 13 -33.50 -23.27 27.37
C GLU A 13 -32.66 -22.06 27.79
N LEU A 14 -31.53 -21.85 27.12
CA LEU A 14 -30.63 -20.73 27.38
C LEU A 14 -31.26 -19.39 26.96
N ILE A 15 -31.99 -19.36 25.85
CA ILE A 15 -32.74 -18.15 25.41
C ILE A 15 -33.80 -17.79 26.45
N GLN A 16 -34.56 -18.76 26.95
CA GLN A 16 -35.56 -18.53 28.01
C GLN A 16 -34.91 -18.10 29.32
N GLN A 17 -33.75 -18.64 29.67
CA GLN A 17 -32.99 -18.23 30.85
C GLN A 17 -32.51 -16.77 30.71
N MET A 18 -32.00 -16.39 29.53
CA MET A 18 -31.59 -15.02 29.24
C MET A 18 -32.75 -14.04 29.27
N SER A 19 -33.90 -14.39 28.68
CA SER A 19 -35.12 -13.59 28.73
C SER A 19 -35.54 -13.31 30.17
N ARG A 20 -35.61 -14.35 31.03
CA ARG A 20 -35.92 -14.22 32.46
C ARG A 20 -34.90 -13.37 33.21
N LYS A 21 -33.60 -13.59 32.96
CA LYS A 21 -32.51 -12.90 33.65
C LYS A 21 -32.43 -11.42 33.29
N LEU A 22 -32.66 -11.08 32.02
CA LEU A 22 -32.61 -9.72 31.52
C LEU A 22 -33.96 -8.99 31.65
N ASN A 23 -35.03 -9.71 32.02
CA ASN A 23 -36.40 -9.22 32.04
C ASN A 23 -36.82 -8.61 30.69
N VAL A 24 -36.48 -9.29 29.59
CA VAL A 24 -36.76 -8.90 28.21
C VAL A 24 -37.52 -10.03 27.54
N GLU A 25 -38.48 -9.73 26.67
CA GLU A 25 -39.18 -10.75 25.88
C GLU A 25 -38.22 -11.59 25.03
N VAL A 26 -38.53 -12.89 24.90
CA VAL A 26 -37.75 -13.86 24.13
C VAL A 26 -37.45 -13.39 22.70
N CYS A 27 -38.42 -12.72 22.05
CA CYS A 27 -38.25 -12.22 20.68
C CYS A 27 -37.05 -11.27 20.56
N HIS A 28 -36.85 -10.36 21.51
CA HIS A 28 -35.73 -9.43 21.49
C HIS A 28 -34.39 -10.12 21.78
N VAL A 29 -34.39 -11.16 22.62
CA VAL A 29 -33.19 -11.97 22.87
C VAL A 29 -32.77 -12.69 21.59
N VAL A 30 -33.72 -13.28 20.87
CA VAL A 30 -33.52 -13.92 19.55
C VAL A 30 -32.97 -12.91 18.54
N GLN A 31 -33.60 -11.75 18.40
CA GLN A 31 -33.14 -10.68 17.50
C GLN A 31 -31.72 -10.21 17.83
N SER A 32 -31.38 -10.09 19.11
CA SER A 32 -30.04 -9.71 19.56
C SER A 32 -29.00 -10.75 19.17
N ILE A 33 -29.28 -12.04 19.39
CA ILE A 33 -28.39 -13.15 19.00
C ILE A 33 -28.19 -13.15 17.49
N GLU A 34 -29.25 -12.98 16.70
CA GLU A 34 -29.18 -12.90 15.25
C GLU A 34 -28.36 -11.68 14.78
N HIS A 35 -28.56 -10.53 15.40
CA HIS A 35 -27.78 -9.32 15.10
C HIS A 35 -26.29 -9.53 15.37
N LEU A 36 -25.92 -10.12 16.51
CA LEU A 36 -24.54 -10.42 16.86
C LEU A 36 -23.90 -11.40 15.86
N ARG A 37 -24.64 -12.44 15.42
CA ARG A 37 -24.19 -13.35 14.37
C ARG A 37 -23.95 -12.63 13.05
N ASN A 38 -24.83 -11.71 12.66
CA ASN A 38 -24.68 -10.91 11.45
C ASN A 38 -23.47 -9.97 11.51
N LEU A 39 -23.21 -9.38 12.68
CA LEU A 39 -22.00 -8.58 12.92
C LEU A 39 -20.73 -9.42 12.81
N GLU A 40 -20.71 -10.61 13.40
CA GLU A 40 -19.56 -11.51 13.33
C GLU A 40 -19.32 -12.00 11.89
N ALA A 41 -20.37 -12.43 11.19
CA ALA A 41 -20.28 -12.82 9.79
C ALA A 41 -19.76 -11.67 8.92
N SER A 42 -20.21 -10.44 9.18
CA SER A 42 -19.73 -9.25 8.45
C SER A 42 -18.31 -8.87 8.81
N LYS A 43 -17.88 -9.04 10.06
CA LYS A 43 -16.48 -8.91 10.49
C LYS A 43 -15.60 -9.92 9.74
N ARG A 44 -15.96 -11.20 9.77
CA ARG A 44 -15.23 -12.28 9.07
C ARG A 44 -15.12 -12.03 7.57
N ARG A 45 -16.19 -11.53 6.94
CA ARG A 45 -16.17 -11.16 5.52
C ARG A 45 -15.16 -10.06 5.22
N ARG A 46 -15.13 -8.99 6.03
CA ARG A 46 -14.18 -7.88 5.88
C ARG A 46 -12.74 -8.33 6.11
N GLU A 47 -12.50 -9.18 7.10
CA GLU A 47 -11.18 -9.75 7.38
C GLU A 47 -10.66 -10.56 6.19
N LYS A 48 -11.50 -11.47 5.65
CA LYS A 48 -11.17 -12.27 4.47
C LYS A 48 -10.86 -11.40 3.25
N GLU A 49 -11.69 -10.40 2.97
CA GLU A 49 -11.47 -9.48 1.84
C GLU A 49 -10.15 -8.69 2.00
N ASN A 50 -9.84 -8.25 3.22
CA ASN A 50 -8.60 -7.54 3.50
C ASN A 50 -7.37 -8.45 3.35
N GLU A 51 -7.47 -9.69 3.82
CA GLU A 51 -6.40 -10.69 3.66
C GLU A 51 -6.15 -11.00 2.19
N GLU A 52 -7.20 -11.18 1.38
CA GLU A 52 -7.09 -11.39 -0.07
C GLU A 52 -6.50 -10.17 -0.78
N LYS A 53 -6.89 -8.94 -0.40
CA LYS A 53 -6.28 -7.71 -0.91
C LYS A 53 -4.79 -7.64 -0.56
N ASN A 54 -4.43 -7.98 0.67
CA ASN A 54 -3.04 -7.96 1.12
C ASN A 54 -2.19 -9.01 0.39
N LYS A 55 -2.70 -10.24 0.25
CA LYS A 55 -2.05 -11.31 -0.53
C LYS A 55 -1.82 -10.91 -1.98
N ARG A 56 -2.83 -10.32 -2.62
CA ARG A 56 -2.69 -9.81 -4.00
C ARG A 56 -1.57 -8.77 -4.10
N ARG A 57 -1.56 -7.77 -3.22
CA ARG A 57 -0.52 -6.71 -3.23
C ARG A 57 0.88 -7.26 -2.97
N PHE A 58 1.01 -8.21 -2.06
CA PHE A 58 2.30 -8.86 -1.76
C PHE A 58 2.81 -9.64 -2.98
N ASN A 59 1.92 -10.33 -3.69
CA ASN A 59 2.28 -11.12 -4.87
C ASN A 59 2.56 -10.28 -6.13
N MET A 60 2.10 -9.03 -6.19
CA MET A 60 2.43 -8.15 -7.32
C MET A 60 3.93 -7.87 -7.36
N LYS A 61 4.52 -7.91 -8.54
CA LYS A 61 5.92 -7.58 -8.80
C LYS A 61 6.05 -6.15 -9.32
N TYR A 62 7.29 -5.71 -9.56
CA TYR A 62 7.56 -4.41 -10.18
C TYR A 62 6.81 -4.21 -11.50
N GLU A 63 6.78 -5.22 -12.35
CA GLU A 63 6.20 -5.20 -13.70
C GLU A 63 4.66 -5.05 -13.71
N ASP A 64 4.00 -5.40 -12.60
CA ASP A 64 2.53 -5.34 -12.48
C ASP A 64 2.00 -3.92 -12.26
N TYR A 65 2.88 -2.93 -12.10
CA TYR A 65 2.52 -1.53 -11.88
C TYR A 65 2.87 -0.69 -13.11
N ASP A 66 1.90 0.09 -13.59
CA ASP A 66 2.17 1.19 -14.52
C ASP A 66 2.72 2.38 -13.71
N TRP A 67 4.03 2.36 -13.46
CA TRP A 67 4.70 3.38 -12.65
C TRP A 67 4.57 4.79 -13.22
N ILE A 68 4.50 4.93 -14.54
CA ILE A 68 4.33 6.22 -15.20
C ILE A 68 2.91 6.75 -14.97
N ASP A 69 1.87 5.94 -15.22
CA ASP A 69 0.48 6.36 -14.92
C ASP A 69 0.31 6.68 -13.43
N LEU A 70 0.90 5.87 -12.54
CA LEU A 70 0.80 6.09 -11.09
C LEU A 70 1.41 7.43 -10.66
N VAL A 71 2.52 7.83 -11.27
CA VAL A 71 3.17 9.11 -11.02
C VAL A 71 2.36 10.26 -11.62
N VAL A 72 1.99 10.18 -12.90
CA VAL A 72 1.25 11.23 -13.61
C VAL A 72 -0.14 11.46 -13.02
N SER A 73 -0.85 10.39 -12.64
CA SER A 73 -2.17 10.47 -12.03
C SER A 73 -2.14 10.80 -10.53
N GLY A 74 -0.96 10.91 -9.91
CA GLY A 74 -0.78 11.17 -8.48
C GLY A 74 -1.21 10.02 -7.57
N LYS A 75 -1.59 8.86 -8.13
CA LYS A 75 -1.99 7.65 -7.38
C LYS A 75 -0.82 6.97 -6.67
N ILE A 76 0.43 7.32 -7.01
CA ILE A 76 1.65 6.86 -6.34
C ILE A 76 1.59 7.05 -4.81
N ASN A 77 0.90 8.09 -4.33
CA ASN A 77 0.71 8.37 -2.90
C ASN A 77 -0.11 7.30 -2.16
N LYS A 78 -0.96 6.57 -2.88
CA LYS A 78 -1.84 5.53 -2.34
C LYS A 78 -1.13 4.18 -2.19
N LEU A 79 0.02 4.00 -2.83
CA LEU A 79 0.83 2.80 -2.66
C LEU A 79 1.39 2.70 -1.24
N TYR A 80 1.63 1.50 -0.76
CA TYR A 80 2.31 1.22 0.49
C TYR A 80 3.82 1.36 0.32
N SER A 81 4.54 1.57 1.43
CA SER A 81 6.01 1.62 1.39
C SER A 81 6.60 0.37 0.74
N ALA A 82 6.10 -0.82 1.12
CA ALA A 82 6.60 -2.08 0.56
C ALA A 82 6.32 -2.23 -0.95
N GLU A 83 5.33 -1.54 -1.50
CA GLU A 83 5.11 -1.50 -2.95
C GLU A 83 6.12 -0.57 -3.61
N LEU A 84 6.34 0.63 -3.06
CA LEU A 84 7.37 1.56 -3.54
C LEU A 84 8.78 0.96 -3.49
N ASP A 85 9.06 0.13 -2.48
CA ASP A 85 10.33 -0.58 -2.34
C ASP A 85 10.63 -1.48 -3.53
N LYS A 86 9.61 -1.99 -4.25
CA LYS A 86 9.81 -2.77 -5.48
C LYS A 86 10.45 -1.93 -6.59
N TYR A 87 10.01 -0.68 -6.75
CA TYR A 87 10.63 0.24 -7.72
C TYR A 87 12.07 0.58 -7.33
N LEU A 88 12.30 0.83 -6.05
CA LEU A 88 13.60 1.23 -5.55
C LEU A 88 14.63 0.11 -5.71
N VAL A 89 14.25 -1.14 -5.43
CA VAL A 89 15.11 -2.31 -5.62
C VAL A 89 15.44 -2.51 -7.11
N GLU A 90 14.45 -2.41 -8.00
CA GLU A 90 14.65 -2.61 -9.44
C GLU A 90 15.64 -1.60 -10.03
N HIS A 91 15.52 -0.34 -9.64
CA HIS A 91 16.36 0.76 -10.14
C HIS A 91 17.58 1.05 -9.25
N GLN A 92 17.86 0.19 -8.27
CA GLN A 92 18.96 0.34 -7.31
C GLN A 92 19.01 1.71 -6.61
N LEU A 93 17.83 2.29 -6.37
CA LEU A 93 17.68 3.59 -5.71
C LEU A 93 17.75 3.39 -4.20
N ASN A 94 18.81 3.90 -3.58
CA ASN A 94 18.96 3.80 -2.14
C ASN A 94 18.21 4.93 -1.42
N THR A 95 17.01 4.64 -0.93
CA THR A 95 16.30 5.55 -0.02
C THR A 95 15.98 4.82 1.29
N LYS A 96 16.82 5.04 2.31
CA LYS A 96 16.57 4.56 3.69
C LYS A 96 15.52 5.40 4.45
N CYS A 97 14.84 6.31 3.75
CA CYS A 97 14.06 7.39 4.34
C CYS A 97 12.54 7.08 4.41
N ARG A 98 11.75 8.07 4.87
CA ARG A 98 10.30 7.95 5.10
C ARG A 98 9.57 7.71 3.77
N LYS A 99 8.32 7.24 3.85
CA LYS A 99 7.47 6.99 2.67
C LYS A 99 7.40 8.19 1.71
N SER A 100 7.34 9.41 2.23
CA SER A 100 7.33 10.64 1.43
C SER A 100 8.56 10.76 0.52
N ASP A 101 9.71 10.34 1.02
CA ASP A 101 10.99 10.47 0.31
C ASP A 101 11.10 9.39 -0.76
N LYS A 102 10.61 8.18 -0.46
CA LYS A 102 10.43 7.11 -1.45
C LYS A 102 9.55 7.57 -2.61
N ILE A 103 8.41 8.21 -2.32
CA ILE A 103 7.51 8.74 -3.35
C ILE A 103 8.22 9.78 -4.23
N LYS A 104 8.95 10.72 -3.62
CA LYS A 104 9.70 11.74 -4.36
C LYS A 104 10.77 11.12 -5.25
N ALA A 105 11.55 10.17 -4.73
CA ALA A 105 12.59 9.48 -5.49
C ALA A 105 12.02 8.73 -6.70
N VAL A 106 10.95 7.94 -6.50
CA VAL A 106 10.25 7.25 -7.59
C VAL A 106 9.70 8.25 -8.60
N THR A 107 9.08 9.34 -8.14
CA THR A 107 8.51 10.37 -9.02
C THR A 107 9.57 11.03 -9.90
N VAL A 108 10.68 11.48 -9.31
CA VAL A 108 11.77 12.13 -10.04
C VAL A 108 12.42 11.16 -11.02
N HIS A 109 12.69 9.93 -10.59
CA HIS A 109 13.32 8.92 -11.44
C HIS A 109 12.40 8.52 -12.60
N ALA A 110 11.12 8.24 -12.33
CA ALA A 110 10.15 7.84 -13.33
C ALA A 110 9.89 8.94 -14.37
N LEU A 111 9.80 10.22 -13.94
CA LEU A 111 9.63 11.34 -14.87
C LEU A 111 10.89 11.58 -15.70
N ARG A 112 12.09 11.42 -15.12
CA ARG A 112 13.35 11.53 -15.86
C ARG A 112 13.50 10.41 -16.89
N ALA A 113 13.19 9.17 -16.50
CA ALA A 113 13.17 8.01 -17.38
C ALA A 113 12.10 8.13 -18.48
N GLY A 114 10.90 8.60 -18.15
CA GLY A 114 9.83 8.87 -19.10
C GLY A 114 10.16 10.01 -20.07
N ALA A 115 10.81 11.08 -19.59
CA ALA A 115 11.31 12.16 -20.45
C ALA A 115 12.38 11.66 -21.42
N THR A 116 13.28 10.75 -20.99
CA THR A 116 14.23 10.11 -21.91
C THR A 116 13.54 9.20 -22.93
N VAL A 117 12.47 8.47 -22.57
CA VAL A 117 11.69 7.68 -23.54
C VAL A 117 11.03 8.58 -24.59
N VAL A 118 10.44 9.71 -24.18
CA VAL A 118 9.84 10.68 -25.13
C VAL A 118 10.91 11.35 -26.01
N VAL A 119 12.12 11.56 -25.50
CA VAL A 119 13.25 12.08 -26.29
C VAL A 119 13.73 11.03 -27.29
N ILE A 120 13.81 9.74 -26.90
CA ILE A 120 14.20 8.64 -27.78
C ILE A 120 13.15 8.41 -28.89
N GLU A 121 11.85 8.45 -28.57
CA GLU A 121 10.78 8.37 -29.57
C GLU A 121 10.81 9.54 -30.56
N LYS A 122 11.19 10.74 -30.12
CA LYS A 122 11.37 11.91 -30.99
C LYS A 122 12.68 11.88 -31.79
N GLN A 123 13.75 11.30 -31.24
CA GLN A 123 15.03 11.15 -31.94
C GLN A 123 15.00 10.04 -33.00
N ASN A 124 14.10 9.05 -32.89
CA ASN A 124 13.92 8.05 -33.95
C ASN A 124 13.26 8.61 -35.23
N VAL A 125 12.89 9.90 -35.25
CA VAL A 125 12.39 10.62 -36.44
C VAL A 125 13.45 11.53 -37.07
N TYR A 126 14.60 11.74 -36.43
CA TYR A 126 15.70 12.52 -37.00
C TYR A 126 17.02 11.76 -36.82
N ASN A 127 17.15 10.66 -37.57
CA ASN A 127 18.45 10.14 -37.94
C ASN A 127 18.92 10.93 -39.17
N ASP A 128 19.56 12.08 -38.94
CA ASP A 128 20.50 12.67 -39.90
C ASP A 128 21.55 13.48 -39.12
N ASN A 129 22.70 12.82 -38.93
CA ASN A 129 24.06 13.36 -39.00
C ASN A 129 24.34 14.77 -38.40
N TRP A 130 24.96 14.80 -37.22
CA TRP A 130 25.86 15.89 -36.82
C TRP A 130 26.94 15.37 -35.86
N GLU A 131 28.14 15.11 -36.39
CA GLU A 131 29.37 15.10 -35.60
C GLU A 131 29.63 16.51 -35.06
N SER A 132 29.89 16.62 -33.76
CA SER A 132 30.87 17.60 -33.27
C SER A 132 31.27 17.22 -31.86
N ASP A 133 32.54 16.85 -31.74
CA ASP A 133 33.28 16.74 -30.49
C ASP A 133 33.14 18.02 -29.65
N ASN A 134 33.02 17.84 -28.33
CA ASN A 134 33.82 18.63 -27.40
C ASN A 134 33.86 17.97 -26.02
N GLU A 135 35.06 17.58 -25.62
CA GLU A 135 35.42 17.31 -24.25
C GLU A 135 35.26 18.57 -23.40
N SER A 136 34.68 18.45 -22.21
CA SER A 136 35.08 19.30 -21.10
C SER A 136 34.79 18.60 -19.78
N ASP A 137 35.88 18.11 -19.21
CA ASP A 137 36.07 17.72 -17.83
C ASP A 137 35.64 18.85 -16.86
N SER A 138 34.99 18.47 -15.77
CA SER A 138 34.83 19.29 -14.55
C SER A 138 34.31 18.41 -13.41
N GLU A 139 35.27 17.83 -12.67
CA GLU A 139 35.05 17.35 -11.31
C GLU A 139 34.48 18.46 -10.42
N SER A 140 33.40 18.16 -9.70
CA SER A 140 33.04 18.93 -8.50
C SER A 140 32.70 17.96 -7.37
N THR A 141 33.68 17.75 -6.51
CA THR A 141 33.54 17.11 -5.20
C THR A 141 32.58 17.92 -4.35
N ILE A 142 31.42 17.35 -4.06
CA ILE A 142 30.48 17.92 -3.08
C ILE A 142 30.73 17.19 -1.77
N GLU A 143 31.63 17.74 -0.95
CA GLU A 143 31.67 17.40 0.46
C GLU A 143 30.47 18.08 1.13
N SER A 144 29.47 17.30 1.52
CA SER A 144 28.36 17.80 2.34
C SER A 144 28.43 17.14 3.71
N ASP A 145 28.81 17.98 4.66
CA ASP A 145 28.89 17.79 6.11
C ASP A 145 27.59 17.19 6.68
N CYS A 146 27.71 16.03 7.31
CA CYS A 146 26.68 15.40 8.14
C CYS A 146 27.29 15.18 9.52
N SER A 147 27.38 16.25 10.30
CA SER A 147 27.66 16.14 11.73
C SER A 147 26.33 16.13 12.50
N ASP A 148 25.92 14.91 12.84
CA ASP A 148 24.86 14.57 13.80
C ASP A 148 25.53 14.48 15.18
N ASP A 149 25.23 15.45 16.04
CA ASP A 149 25.78 15.56 17.40
C ASP A 149 24.81 14.83 18.34
N GLU A 150 25.06 13.55 18.60
CA GLU A 150 24.61 12.86 19.81
C GLU A 150 25.85 12.52 20.63
N LEU A 151 25.91 12.91 21.91
CA LEU A 151 26.35 12.05 23.02
C LEU A 151 25.97 12.64 24.40
N ASP A 152 25.25 11.81 25.17
CA ASP A 152 25.00 11.73 26.63
C ASP A 152 24.37 12.90 27.41
#